data_AF-A0A5E4QNA2-F1
#
_entry.id   AF-A0A5E4QNA2-F1
#
_cell.length_a   1.000
_cell.length_b   1.000
_cell.length_c   1.000
_cell.angle_alpha   90.00
_cell.angle_beta   90.00
_cell.angle_gamma   90.00
#
_symmetry.space_group_name_H-M   'P 1'
#
loop_
_entity.id
_entity.type
_entity.pdbx_description
1 polymer ?
#
loop_
_entity_poly.entity_id
_entity_poly.type
_entity_poly.pdbx_seq_one_letter_code
_entity_poly.pdbx_strand_id
1 'polypeptide(L)'
;MSVMEVTIPTGYMIQQQRLDAYVLSRTVHTLQRAKYTPTKIYFYFDYLDREVTCVNFTVERWFPVANMSRYLPIRVYDYYAPERFNETIFDALPMYLLNICEVCGSSQCPYCSVYNAAAVLSGSLVVSVAVVLLAHNILARIVT
;
A
#
# COMPACT_ATOMS: atom_id res chain seq x y z
N MET A 1 18.50 -23.95 13.99
CA MET A 1 17.79 -22.65 13.87
C MET A 1 18.00 -22.11 12.47
N SER A 2 16.92 -21.67 11.84
CA SER A 2 16.94 -21.06 10.51
C SER A 2 16.22 -19.72 10.53
N VAL A 3 16.58 -18.85 9.60
CA VAL A 3 15.99 -17.53 9.47
C VAL A 3 15.43 -17.36 8.08
N MET A 4 14.16 -16.97 8.01
CA MET A 4 13.54 -16.45 6.79
C MET A 4 13.51 -14.93 6.86
N GLU A 5 14.21 -14.31 5.92
CA GLU A 5 14.25 -12.88 5.71
C GLU A 5 13.37 -12.52 4.51
N VAL A 6 12.39 -11.66 4.75
CA VAL A 6 11.45 -11.18 3.72
C VAL A 6 11.65 -9.68 3.54
N THR A 7 11.97 -9.25 2.33
CA THR A 7 12.03 -7.81 2.01
C THR A 7 10.62 -7.24 1.85
N ILE A 8 10.33 -6.15 2.56
CA ILE A 8 9.04 -5.47 2.50
C ILE A 8 9.14 -4.35 1.46
N PRO A 9 8.10 -4.14 0.66
CA PRO A 9 8.03 -2.98 -0.21
C PRO A 9 8.04 -1.64 0.56
N THR A 10 8.60 -0.58 -0.02
CA THR A 10 8.69 0.73 0.64
C THR A 10 7.32 1.33 0.97
N GLY A 11 7.14 1.89 2.17
CA GLY A 11 5.86 2.48 2.58
C GLY A 11 4.83 1.47 3.09
N TYR A 12 5.15 0.17 3.07
CA TYR A 12 4.41 -0.87 3.78
C TYR A 12 5.04 -1.14 5.14
N MET A 13 4.20 -1.34 6.16
CA MET A 13 4.63 -1.63 7.51
C MET A 13 3.71 -2.64 8.17
N ILE A 14 4.25 -3.36 9.15
CA ILE A 14 3.49 -4.22 10.04
C ILE A 14 3.87 -3.87 11.48
N GLN A 15 2.89 -3.85 12.37
CA GLN A 15 3.12 -3.65 13.79
C GLN A 15 3.79 -4.88 14.41
N GLN A 16 4.81 -4.67 15.24
CA GLN A 16 5.51 -5.77 15.92
C GLN A 16 4.55 -6.63 16.75
N GLN A 17 3.53 -6.02 17.36
CA GLN A 17 2.51 -6.69 18.16
C GLN A 17 1.71 -7.73 17.36
N ARG A 18 1.44 -7.47 16.07
CA ARG A 18 0.76 -8.44 15.18
C ARG A 18 1.64 -9.66 14.92
N LEU A 19 2.94 -9.43 14.75
CA LEU A 19 3.92 -10.51 14.57
C LEU A 19 4.08 -11.33 15.85
N ASP A 20 4.15 -10.68 17.01
CA ASP A 20 4.24 -11.36 18.30
C ASP A 20 2.99 -12.21 18.56
N ALA A 21 1.79 -11.69 18.28
CA ALA A 21 0.54 -12.44 18.36
C ALA A 21 0.52 -13.66 17.41
N TYR A 22 1.09 -13.54 16.21
CA TYR A 22 1.20 -14.65 15.26
C TYR A 22 2.17 -15.74 15.72
N VAL A 23 3.27 -15.38 16.39
CA VAL A 23 4.16 -16.36 17.03
C VAL A 23 3.43 -17.06 18.19
N LEU A 24 2.70 -16.30 18.99
CA LEU A 24 1.94 -16.83 20.13
C LEU A 24 0.76 -17.72 19.72
N SER A 25 0.17 -17.51 18.54
CA SER A 25 -0.91 -18.35 18.04
C SER A 25 -0.46 -19.78 17.72
N ARG A 26 0.86 -20.02 17.63
CA ARG A 26 1.46 -21.34 17.33
C ARG A 26 0.90 -21.99 16.07
N THR A 27 0.38 -21.20 15.13
CA THR A 27 -0.11 -21.69 13.83
C THR A 27 1.02 -22.34 13.03
N VAL A 28 2.24 -21.82 13.18
CA VAL A 28 3.47 -22.46 12.74
C VAL A 28 4.22 -22.90 13.99
N HIS A 29 4.28 -24.21 14.25
CA HIS A 29 4.82 -24.78 15.50
C HIS A 29 6.31 -24.48 15.68
N THR A 30 7.06 -24.47 14.58
CA THR A 30 8.52 -24.23 14.58
C THR A 30 8.90 -22.75 14.69
N LEU A 31 7.94 -21.83 14.53
CA LEU A 31 8.19 -20.39 14.58
C LEU A 31 8.38 -19.94 16.03
N GLN A 32 9.59 -19.47 16.36
CA GLN A 32 9.96 -19.05 17.72
C GLN A 32 9.91 -17.53 17.89
N ARG A 33 10.20 -16.78 16.82
CA ARG A 33 10.24 -15.33 16.89
C ARG A 33 9.98 -14.72 15.52
N ALA A 34 9.34 -13.56 15.51
CA ALA A 34 9.23 -12.71 14.34
C ALA A 34 9.69 -11.30 14.71
N LYS A 35 10.41 -10.63 13.81
CA LYS A 35 10.93 -9.27 14.04
C LYS A 35 10.70 -8.42 12.80
N TYR A 36 10.07 -7.28 13.01
CA TYR A 36 9.92 -6.26 11.99
C TYR A 36 11.10 -5.28 11.98
N THR A 37 11.53 -4.89 10.80
CA THR A 37 12.38 -3.74 10.53
C THR A 37 11.78 -2.96 9.34
N PRO A 38 12.06 -1.65 9.18
CA PRO A 38 11.43 -0.83 8.15
C PRO A 38 11.54 -1.36 6.71
N THR A 39 12.55 -2.19 6.42
CA THR A 39 12.78 -2.75 5.09
C THR A 39 12.56 -4.26 5.01
N LYS A 40 12.53 -4.96 6.15
CA LYS A 40 12.57 -6.44 6.20
C LYS A 40 11.82 -7.02 7.39
N ILE A 41 11.26 -8.21 7.22
CA ILE A 41 10.72 -9.04 8.31
C ILE A 41 11.62 -10.26 8.45
N TYR A 42 11.95 -10.61 9.70
CA TYR A 42 12.70 -11.80 10.03
C TYR A 42 11.80 -12.78 10.77
N PHE A 43 11.73 -14.02 10.30
CA PHE A 43 11.10 -15.13 11.00
C PHE A 43 12.18 -16.12 11.42
N TYR A 44 12.23 -16.43 12.71
CA TYR A 44 13.18 -17.35 13.31
C TYR A 44 12.48 -18.67 13.61
N PHE A 45 12.97 -19.74 12.99
CA PHE A 45 12.49 -21.10 13.24
C PHE A 45 13.52 -21.88 14.05
N ASP A 46 13.03 -22.79 14.87
CA ASP A 46 13.87 -23.73 15.60
C ASP A 46 14.55 -24.71 14.61
N TYR A 47 13.73 -25.31 13.73
CA TYR A 47 14.13 -26.17 12.63
C TYR A 47 13.16 -26.02 11.45
N LEU A 48 13.59 -26.47 10.27
CA LEU A 48 12.72 -26.63 9.10
C LEU A 48 12.54 -28.12 8.84
N ASP A 49 11.28 -28.52 8.68
CA ASP A 49 10.91 -29.89 8.34
C ASP A 49 11.10 -30.18 6.85
N ARG A 50 10.98 -31.46 6.48
CA ARG A 50 10.89 -31.86 5.06
C ARG A 50 9.54 -31.49 4.43
N GLU A 51 8.55 -31.18 5.26
CA GLU A 51 7.23 -30.76 4.85
C GLU A 51 7.17 -29.24 4.63
N VAL A 52 6.25 -28.80 3.77
CA VAL A 52 6.10 -27.39 3.44
C VAL A 52 5.51 -26.63 4.62
N THR A 53 6.27 -25.68 5.16
CA THR A 53 5.81 -24.77 6.22
C THR A 53 5.40 -23.43 5.62
N CYS A 54 4.15 -23.01 5.81
CA CYS A 54 3.61 -21.76 5.29
C CYS A 54 3.54 -20.67 6.38
N VAL A 55 4.07 -19.48 6.08
CA VAL A 55 3.98 -18.29 6.94
C VAL A 55 3.07 -17.28 6.28
N ASN A 56 1.93 -16.99 6.91
CA ASN A 56 0.95 -16.05 6.40
C ASN A 56 0.97 -14.77 7.24
N PHE A 57 1.22 -13.64 6.60
CA PHE A 57 1.21 -12.33 7.24
C PHE A 57 0.72 -11.27 6.26
N THR A 58 0.17 -10.18 6.79
CA THR A 58 -0.33 -9.07 6.01
C THR A 58 0.41 -7.81 6.41
N VAL A 59 0.99 -7.12 5.43
CA VAL A 59 1.58 -5.79 5.61
C VAL A 59 0.59 -4.72 5.14
N GLU A 60 0.51 -3.63 5.87
CA GLU A 60 -0.42 -2.54 5.59
C GLU A 60 0.33 -1.37 4.94
N ARG A 61 -0.35 -0.63 4.07
CA ARG A 61 0.21 0.56 3.42
C ARG A 61 0.08 1.75 4.37
N TRP A 62 1.21 2.27 4.84
CA TRP A 62 1.29 3.43 5.73
C TRP A 62 1.64 4.71 4.99
N PHE A 63 2.48 4.63 3.95
CA PHE A 63 2.91 5.78 3.17
C PHE A 63 2.53 5.63 1.69
N PRO A 64 2.06 6.71 1.06
CA PRO A 64 1.80 6.73 -0.37
C PRO A 64 3.12 6.76 -1.15
N VAL A 65 3.62 5.60 -1.59
CA VAL A 65 4.83 5.50 -2.40
C VAL A 65 4.48 4.98 -3.80
N ALA A 66 4.88 5.73 -4.84
CA ALA A 66 4.82 5.31 -6.24
C ALA A 66 6.17 4.73 -6.69
N ASN A 67 6.18 3.99 -7.79
CA ASN A 67 7.40 3.39 -8.39
C ASN A 67 8.23 2.57 -7.39
N MET A 68 7.56 1.62 -6.76
CA MET A 68 8.11 0.75 -5.73
C MET A 68 8.98 -0.37 -6.34
N SER A 69 9.99 -0.86 -5.62
CA SER A 69 10.79 -2.00 -6.12
C SER A 69 9.91 -3.20 -6.51
N ARG A 70 10.00 -3.61 -7.79
CA ARG A 70 9.26 -4.75 -8.34
C ARG A 70 9.76 -6.08 -7.79
N TYR A 71 11.07 -6.25 -7.69
CA TYR A 71 11.69 -7.51 -7.31
C TYR A 71 12.11 -7.45 -5.84
N LEU A 72 11.45 -8.25 -5.01
CA LEU A 72 11.71 -8.31 -3.57
C LEU A 72 12.33 -9.66 -3.22
N PRO A 73 13.60 -9.68 -2.75
CA PRO A 73 14.24 -10.93 -2.40
C PRO A 73 13.68 -11.46 -1.07
N ILE A 74 13.45 -12.77 -1.06
CA ILE A 74 13.10 -13.57 0.10
C ILE A 74 14.22 -14.60 0.27
N ARG A 75 14.84 -14.62 1.44
CA ARG A 75 16.01 -15.46 1.71
C ARG A 75 15.71 -16.36 2.89
N VAL A 76 16.05 -17.63 2.77
CA VAL A 76 16.05 -18.58 3.89
C VAL A 76 17.47 -19.08 4.07
N TYR A 77 18.00 -18.93 5.28
CA TYR A 77 19.38 -19.33 5.60
C TYR A 77 19.50 -19.95 6.98
N ASP A 78 20.56 -20.73 7.18
CA ASP A 78 20.93 -21.23 8.50
C ASP A 78 21.52 -20.10 9.35
N TYR A 79 21.06 -19.97 10.59
CA TYR A 79 21.53 -18.94 11.51
C TYR A 79 23.02 -19.06 11.84
N TYR A 80 23.56 -20.28 11.90
CA TYR A 80 24.96 -20.53 12.26
C TYR A 80 25.91 -20.61 11.05
N ALA A 81 25.36 -20.84 9.86
CA ALA A 81 26.10 -21.01 8.61
C ALA A 81 25.38 -20.28 7.45
N PRO A 82 25.42 -18.93 7.42
CA PRO A 82 24.63 -18.12 6.50
C PRO A 82 25.02 -18.30 5.02
N GLU A 83 26.20 -18.88 4.73
CA GLU A 83 26.59 -19.31 3.39
C GLU A 83 25.66 -20.39 2.81
N ARG A 84 24.95 -21.13 3.67
CA ARG A 84 23.90 -22.07 3.28
C ARG A 84 22.56 -21.35 3.21
N PHE A 85 22.30 -20.71 2.08
CA PHE A 85 21.06 -19.98 1.84
C PHE A 85 20.37 -20.41 0.55
N ASN A 86 19.06 -20.20 0.53
CA ASN A 86 18.25 -20.22 -0.68
C ASN A 86 17.54 -18.87 -0.80
N GLU A 87 17.61 -18.26 -1.98
CA GLU A 87 16.98 -16.97 -2.27
C GLU A 87 15.98 -17.12 -3.40
N THR A 88 14.79 -16.59 -3.19
CA THR A 88 13.73 -16.49 -4.19
C THR A 88 13.33 -15.03 -4.36
N ILE A 89 12.97 -14.66 -5.58
CA ILE A 89 12.54 -13.30 -5.89
C ILE A 89 11.03 -13.30 -6.02
N PHE A 90 10.38 -12.43 -5.24
CA PHE A 90 8.96 -12.15 -5.34
C PHE A 90 8.72 -11.00 -6.32
N ASP A 91 7.88 -11.23 -7.34
CA ASP A 91 7.49 -10.21 -8.32
C ASP A 91 6.25 -9.45 -7.81
N ALA A 92 6.48 -8.25 -7.28
CA ALA A 92 5.46 -7.33 -6.81
C ALA A 92 4.97 -6.38 -7.92
N LEU A 93 4.77 -6.90 -9.14
CA LEU A 93 4.24 -6.16 -10.30
C LEU A 93 3.03 -5.25 -9.99
N PRO A 94 1.96 -5.69 -9.27
CA PRO A 94 0.83 -4.80 -9.00
C PRO A 94 1.20 -3.61 -8.12
N MET A 95 2.21 -3.74 -7.25
CA MET A 95 2.71 -2.64 -6.43
C MET A 95 3.62 -1.70 -7.23
N TYR A 96 4.39 -2.25 -8.17
CA TYR A 96 5.26 -1.48 -9.06
C TYR A 96 4.47 -0.60 -10.04
N LEU A 97 3.35 -1.09 -10.56
CA LEU A 97 2.53 -0.38 -11.54
C LEU A 97 1.72 0.79 -10.97
N LEU A 98 1.62 0.90 -9.64
CA LEU A 98 0.90 1.99 -8.97
C LEU A 98 1.54 3.34 -9.31
N ASN A 99 0.76 4.18 -9.99
CA ASN A 99 1.16 5.54 -10.36
C ASN A 99 0.88 6.51 -9.20
N ILE A 100 1.60 7.63 -9.16
CA ILE A 100 1.44 8.67 -8.13
C ILE A 100 -0.01 9.14 -7.98
N CYS A 101 -0.78 9.15 -9.06
CA CYS A 101 -2.18 9.55 -9.03
C CYS A 101 -3.08 8.55 -8.31
N GLU A 102 -2.86 7.25 -8.49
CA GLU A 102 -3.63 6.19 -7.84
C GLU A 102 -3.27 6.08 -6.36
N VAL A 103 -2.02 6.36 -6.03
CA VAL A 103 -1.53 6.31 -4.66
C VAL A 103 -1.98 7.52 -3.84
N CYS A 104 -1.94 8.72 -4.43
CA CYS A 104 -2.33 9.96 -3.78
C CYS A 104 -3.84 10.13 -3.66
N GLY A 105 -4.60 9.66 -4.67
CA GLY A 105 -6.06 9.56 -4.62
C GLY A 105 -6.80 10.88 -4.35
N SER A 106 -6.18 12.03 -4.61
CA SER A 106 -6.74 13.34 -4.23
C SER A 106 -6.49 14.41 -5.30
N SER A 107 -7.37 15.42 -5.32
CA SER A 107 -7.22 16.64 -6.12
C SER A 107 -6.11 17.57 -5.63
N GLN A 108 -5.46 17.24 -4.51
CA GLN A 108 -4.28 17.95 -4.03
C GLN A 108 -3.01 17.52 -4.78
N CYS A 109 -3.08 16.49 -5.64
CA CYS A 109 -1.95 16.05 -6.43
C CYS A 109 -1.84 16.82 -7.77
N PRO A 110 -0.82 17.69 -7.95
CA PRO A 110 -0.78 18.68 -9.03
C PRO A 110 -0.69 18.07 -10.44
N TYR A 111 -0.14 16.86 -10.57
CA TYR A 111 0.11 16.22 -11.87
C TYR A 111 -0.97 15.21 -12.29
N CYS A 112 -2.10 15.15 -11.59
CA CYS A 112 -3.12 14.13 -11.80
C CYS A 112 -4.38 14.68 -12.45
N SER A 113 -4.42 14.63 -13.79
CA SER A 113 -5.54 15.16 -14.59
C SER A 113 -6.89 14.54 -14.27
N VAL A 114 -6.93 13.27 -13.85
CA VAL A 114 -8.19 12.57 -13.48
C VAL A 114 -8.86 13.22 -12.26
N TYR A 115 -8.07 13.67 -11.27
CA TYR A 115 -8.60 14.33 -10.06
C TYR A 115 -8.71 15.85 -10.22
N ASN A 116 -7.89 16.45 -11.09
CA ASN A 116 -7.88 17.89 -11.36
C ASN A 116 -8.78 18.31 -12.53
N ALA A 117 -9.47 17.35 -13.18
CA ALA A 117 -10.50 17.63 -14.16
C ALA A 117 -11.75 18.21 -13.46
N ALA A 118 -11.61 19.42 -12.94
CA ALA A 118 -12.77 20.25 -12.65
C ALA A 118 -13.43 20.57 -13.99
N ALA A 119 -14.71 20.23 -14.14
CA ALA A 119 -15.51 20.80 -15.21
C ALA A 119 -15.46 22.32 -15.00
N VAL A 120 -14.74 23.03 -15.87
CA VAL A 120 -14.75 24.48 -15.88
C VAL A 120 -16.15 24.88 -16.33
N LEU A 121 -17.07 25.02 -15.37
CA LEU A 121 -18.31 25.73 -15.58
C LEU A 121 -17.91 27.13 -15.99
N SER A 122 -17.96 27.41 -17.30
CA SER A 122 -17.62 28.73 -17.81
C SER A 122 -18.44 29.75 -17.02
N GLY A 123 -17.78 30.68 -16.34
CA GLY A 123 -18.47 31.68 -15.51
C GLY A 123 -19.55 32.42 -16.30
N SER A 124 -19.39 32.51 -17.62
CA SER A 124 -20.38 33.06 -18.55
C SER A 124 -21.74 32.36 -18.52
N LEU A 125 -21.80 31.03 -18.39
CA LEU A 125 -23.06 30.27 -18.34
C LEU A 125 -23.78 30.45 -17.00
N VAL A 126 -23.03 30.53 -15.90
CA VAL A 126 -23.61 30.75 -14.56
C VAL A 126 -24.16 32.18 -14.46
N VAL A 127 -23.42 33.15 -14.99
CA VAL A 127 -23.84 34.56 -15.02
C VAL A 127 -25.05 34.76 -15.94
N SER A 128 -25.09 34.13 -17.12
CA SER A 128 -26.22 34.27 -18.04
C SER A 128 -27.51 33.68 -17.45
N VAL A 129 -27.46 32.51 -16.82
CA VAL A 129 -28.62 31.91 -16.14
C VAL A 129 -29.09 32.78 -14.97
N ALA A 130 -28.17 33.32 -14.17
CA ALA A 130 -28.51 34.22 -13.07
C ALA A 130 -29.20 35.51 -13.56
N VAL A 131 -28.71 36.11 -14.65
CA VAL A 131 -29.31 37.32 -15.25
C VAL A 131 -30.71 37.03 -15.79
N VAL A 132 -30.92 35.89 -16.45
CA VAL A 132 -32.23 35.50 -16.98
C VAL A 132 -33.25 35.27 -15.85
N LEU A 133 -32.85 34.61 -14.76
CA LEU A 133 -33.73 34.40 -13.60
C LEU A 133 -34.08 35.71 -12.88
N LEU A 134 -33.12 36.62 -12.74
CA LEU A 134 -33.37 37.96 -12.19
C LEU A 134 -34.30 38.78 -13.09
N ALA A 135 -34.07 38.78 -14.40
CA ALA A 135 -34.93 39.46 -15.36
C ALA A 135 -36.36 38.91 -15.32
N HIS A 136 -36.53 37.60 -15.24
CA HIS A 136 -37.85 36.96 -15.15
C HIS A 136 -38.59 37.34 -13.86
N ASN A 137 -37.89 37.42 -12.71
CA ASN A 137 -38.49 37.85 -11.44
C ASN A 137 -38.87 39.34 -11.43
N ILE A 138 -38.07 40.19 -12.08
CA ILE A 138 -38.36 41.63 -12.20
C ILE A 138 -39.58 41.83 -13.10
N LEU A 139 -39.63 41.17 -14.26
CA LEU A 139 -40.78 41.21 -15.17
C LEU A 139 -42.05 40.68 -14.49
N ALA A 140 -41.96 39.56 -13.75
CA ALA A 140 -43.11 39.00 -13.02
C ALA A 140 -43.65 39.97 -11.95
N ARG A 141 -42.79 40.78 -11.32
CA ARG A 141 -43.20 41.81 -10.35
C ARG A 141 -43.79 43.09 -10.96
N ILE A 142 -43.50 43.38 -12.23
CA ILE A 142 -44.00 44.58 -12.92
C ILE A 142 -45.39 44.33 -13.53
N VAL A 143 -45.72 43.07 -13.83
CA VAL A 143 -46.98 42.68 -14.49
C VAL A 143 -48.11 42.35 -13.49
N THR A 144 -47.81 42.27 -12.19
CA THR A 144 -48.79 42.19 -11.09
C THR A 144 -49.00 43.55 -10.42
#